data_AF-A0A554LF30-F1
#
_entry.id   AF-A0A554LF30-F1
#
_cell.length_a   1.000
_cell.length_b   1.000
_cell.length_c   1.000
_cell.angle_alpha   90.00
_cell.angle_beta   90.00
_cell.angle_gamma   90.00
#
_symmetry.space_group_name_H-M   'P 1'
#
loop_
_entity.id
_entity.type
_entity.pdbx_description
1 polymer ?
#
loop_
_entity_poly.entity_id
_entity_poly.type
_entity_poly.pdbx_seq_one_letter_code
_entity_poly.pdbx_strand_id
1 'polypeptide(L)'
;MISGGIPLAIENMDSRKDSGFNLSELEKLVSIGCRFVLDVQHAYEHDHEMGYAADLLELLKNQLAHLHVSGETGDNIHSLVCKATNTRRIVEFVGRVLSVKNVPLILEGEYATSDELKQEIEFLKRELCSR
;
A
#
# COMPACT_ATOMS: atom_id res chain seq x y z
N MET A 1 20.07 -3.29 -5.32
CA MET A 1 20.13 -4.63 -5.96
C MET A 1 20.89 -5.54 -5.02
N ILE A 2 20.35 -6.71 -4.68
CA ILE A 2 21.15 -7.74 -4.01
C ILE A 2 22.02 -8.48 -5.04
N SER A 3 23.00 -9.28 -4.58
CA SER A 3 23.87 -10.07 -5.45
C SER A 3 23.06 -10.83 -6.52
N GLY A 4 23.50 -10.77 -7.77
CA GLY A 4 22.80 -11.40 -8.90
C GLY A 4 21.79 -10.50 -9.61
N GLY A 5 21.70 -9.21 -9.26
CA GLY A 5 20.86 -8.25 -9.99
C GLY A 5 19.37 -8.36 -9.67
N ILE A 6 19.03 -8.89 -8.49
CA ILE A 6 17.64 -8.97 -8.04
C ILE A 6 17.25 -7.60 -7.45
N PRO A 7 16.13 -6.98 -7.91
CA PRO A 7 15.65 -5.73 -7.36
C PRO A 7 15.24 -5.92 -5.89
N LEU A 8 15.61 -4.95 -5.06
CA LEU A 8 15.24 -4.91 -3.65
C LEU A 8 14.36 -3.70 -3.43
N ALA A 9 13.23 -3.91 -2.77
CA ALA A 9 12.33 -2.86 -2.32
C ALA A 9 12.11 -3.00 -0.81
N ILE A 10 11.88 -1.89 -0.14
CA ILE A 10 11.46 -1.84 1.26
C ILE A 10 10.01 -1.39 1.33
N GLU A 11 9.28 -1.88 2.31
CA GLU A 11 7.88 -1.54 2.57
C GLU A 11 7.76 -0.62 3.80
N ASN A 12 6.77 0.28 3.82
CA ASN A 12 6.42 0.95 5.07
C ASN A 12 5.67 -0.01 6.01
N MET A 13 6.16 -0.13 7.23
CA MET A 13 5.62 -1.06 8.22
C MET A 13 4.48 -0.48 9.04
N ASP A 14 3.65 -1.35 9.62
CA ASP A 14 2.56 -0.98 10.55
C ASP A 14 3.04 -0.32 11.86
N SER A 15 2.08 0.21 12.61
CA SER A 15 2.30 0.97 13.86
C SER A 15 2.87 0.15 15.02
N ARG A 16 2.90 -1.17 14.91
CA ARG A 16 3.38 -2.11 15.94
C ARG A 16 4.85 -2.47 15.76
N LYS A 17 5.49 -2.03 14.66
CA LYS A 17 6.92 -2.28 14.42
C LYS A 17 7.77 -1.14 14.97
N ASP A 18 8.99 -1.49 15.40
CA ASP A 18 9.95 -0.51 15.93
C ASP A 18 10.65 0.33 14.83
N SER A 19 10.55 -0.09 13.56
CA SER A 19 11.31 0.45 12.42
C SER A 19 10.51 0.31 11.13
N GLY A 20 10.91 1.05 10.09
CA GLY A 20 10.33 0.93 8.75
C GLY A 20 9.06 1.77 8.55
N PHE A 21 8.78 2.73 9.43
CA PHE A 21 7.69 3.70 9.26
C PHE A 21 8.17 5.15 9.43
N ASN A 22 9.35 5.38 9.99
CA ASN A 22 9.85 6.73 10.14
C ASN A 22 10.25 7.29 8.76
N LEU A 23 9.71 8.45 8.38
CA LEU A 23 9.97 9.07 7.07
C LEU A 23 11.48 9.28 6.79
N SER A 24 12.24 9.75 7.78
CA SER A 24 13.69 9.97 7.62
C SER A 24 14.47 8.66 7.51
N GLU A 25 14.02 7.62 8.20
CA GLU A 25 14.59 6.27 8.06
C GLU A 25 14.34 5.73 6.64
N LEU A 26 13.10 5.76 6.18
CA LEU A 26 12.71 5.26 4.86
C LEU A 26 13.44 6.02 3.74
N GLU A 27 13.57 7.35 3.85
CA GLU A 27 14.36 8.16 2.92
C GLU A 27 15.82 7.70 2.84
N LYS A 28 16.46 7.46 3.99
CA LYS A 28 17.84 6.95 4.05
C LYS A 28 17.93 5.57 3.42
N LEU A 29 16.98 4.68 3.68
CA LEU A 29 16.99 3.31 3.14
C LEU A 29 16.78 3.27 1.63
N VAL A 30 15.95 4.15 1.06
CA VAL A 30 15.85 4.23 -0.41
C VAL A 30 17.09 4.88 -1.04
N SER A 31 17.78 5.77 -0.32
CA SER A 31 19.00 6.44 -0.81
C SER A 31 20.18 5.48 -1.05
N ILE A 32 20.20 4.33 -0.36
CA ILE A 32 21.19 3.26 -0.59
C ILE A 32 20.84 2.36 -1.79
N GLY A 33 19.87 2.76 -2.62
CA GLY A 33 19.53 2.10 -3.88
C GLY A 33 18.40 1.07 -3.79
N CYS A 34 17.59 1.14 -2.74
CA CYS A 34 16.35 0.36 -2.62
C CYS A 34 15.19 1.05 -3.33
N ARG A 35 14.28 0.25 -3.87
CA ARG A 35 12.94 0.72 -4.27
C ARG A 35 12.02 0.81 -3.05
N PHE A 36 10.82 1.36 -3.24
CA PHE A 36 9.83 1.50 -2.19
C PHE A 36 8.54 0.76 -2.55
N VAL A 37 7.94 0.08 -1.58
CA VAL A 37 6.60 -0.49 -1.62
C VAL A 37 5.76 0.32 -0.63
N LEU A 38 4.63 0.84 -1.11
CA LEU A 38 3.69 1.53 -0.25
C LEU A 38 2.57 0.57 0.14
N ASP A 39 2.58 0.10 1.38
CA ASP A 39 1.42 -0.55 1.99
C ASP A 39 0.48 0.53 2.52
N VAL A 40 -0.70 0.60 1.90
CA VAL A 40 -1.70 1.62 2.18
C VAL A 40 -2.40 1.37 3.51
N GLN A 41 -2.57 0.11 3.91
CA GLN A 41 -3.23 -0.25 5.15
C GLN A 41 -2.31 0.00 6.35
N HIS A 42 -1.02 -0.35 6.25
CA HIS A 42 -0.04 0.05 7.25
C HIS A 42 -0.01 1.58 7.41
N ALA A 43 -0.06 2.33 6.31
CA ALA A 43 -0.09 3.78 6.39
C ALA A 43 -1.37 4.32 7.04
N TYR A 44 -2.51 3.67 6.80
CA TYR A 44 -3.77 3.98 7.48
C TYR A 44 -3.65 3.76 8.99
N GLU A 45 -3.05 2.65 9.45
CA GLU A 45 -2.88 2.37 10.89
C GLU A 45 -2.07 3.45 11.65
N HIS A 46 -1.17 4.15 10.97
CA HIS A 46 -0.44 5.29 11.56
C HIS A 46 -1.29 6.57 11.60
N ASP A 47 -2.19 6.75 10.63
CA ASP A 47 -3.04 7.93 10.50
C ASP A 47 -4.28 7.63 9.64
N HIS A 48 -5.44 7.53 10.29
CA HIS A 48 -6.73 7.23 9.63
C HIS A 48 -7.19 8.33 8.64
N GLU A 49 -6.61 9.54 8.72
CA GLU A 49 -6.88 10.62 7.76
C GLU A 49 -5.94 10.56 6.53
N MET A 50 -5.05 9.57 6.46
CA MET A 50 -4.12 9.32 5.35
C MET A 50 -3.09 10.44 5.10
N GLY A 51 -2.82 11.29 6.10
CA GLY A 51 -1.76 12.30 6.06
C GLY A 51 -0.38 11.65 5.98
N TYR A 52 -0.11 10.67 6.85
CA TYR A 52 1.14 9.89 6.79
C TYR A 52 1.35 9.19 5.44
N ALA A 53 0.28 8.61 4.88
CA ALA A 53 0.34 8.00 3.54
C ALA A 53 0.69 9.04 2.46
N ALA A 54 0.14 10.24 2.55
CA ALA A 54 0.44 11.33 1.63
C ALA A 54 1.90 11.81 1.74
N ASP A 55 2.44 11.87 2.97
CA ASP A 55 3.84 12.22 3.20
C ASP A 55 4.79 11.17 2.60
N LEU A 56 4.48 9.88 2.78
CA LEU A 56 5.22 8.78 2.13
C LEU A 56 5.20 8.91 0.61
N LEU A 57 4.04 9.18 0.01
CA LEU A 57 3.91 9.36 -1.42
C LEU A 57 4.74 10.55 -1.91
N GLU A 58 4.66 11.70 -1.24
CA GLU A 58 5.40 12.88 -1.69
C GLU A 58 6.91 12.66 -1.62
N LEU A 59 7.38 12.04 -0.54
CA LEU A 59 8.78 11.77 -0.29
C LEU A 59 9.36 10.69 -1.21
N LEU A 60 8.61 9.59 -1.44
CA LEU A 60 9.15 8.36 -2.02
C LEU A 60 8.52 7.97 -3.38
N LYS A 61 7.64 8.80 -3.95
CA LYS A 61 7.00 8.53 -5.27
C LYS A 61 8.00 8.16 -6.37
N ASN A 62 9.21 8.74 -6.38
CA ASN A 62 10.20 8.43 -7.43
C ASN A 62 10.74 7.00 -7.32
N GLN A 63 10.80 6.46 -6.11
CA GLN A 63 11.31 5.12 -5.80
C GLN A 63 10.20 4.07 -5.70
N LEU A 64 8.93 4.48 -5.63
CA LEU A 64 7.77 3.60 -5.58
C LEU A 64 7.78 2.57 -6.72
N ALA A 65 7.69 1.29 -6.37
CA ALA A 65 7.74 0.15 -7.28
C ALA A 65 6.43 -0.63 -7.28
N HIS A 66 5.79 -0.79 -6.12
CA HIS A 66 4.52 -1.49 -5.97
C HIS A 66 3.63 -0.81 -4.93
N LEU A 67 2.34 -1.06 -5.01
CA LEU A 67 1.37 -0.77 -3.96
C LEU A 67 0.90 -2.09 -3.35
N HIS A 68 0.94 -2.18 -2.03
CA HIS A 68 0.26 -3.25 -1.30
C HIS A 68 -1.10 -2.72 -0.82
N VAL A 69 -2.14 -3.47 -1.13
CA VAL A 69 -3.52 -3.02 -1.00
C VAL A 69 -4.34 -4.05 -0.24
N SER A 70 -4.81 -3.62 0.92
CA SER A 70 -5.79 -4.28 1.78
C SER A 70 -6.57 -3.19 2.54
N GLY A 71 -7.59 -3.58 3.29
CA GLY A 71 -8.25 -2.68 4.24
C GLY A 71 -8.44 -3.37 5.59
N GLU A 72 -9.20 -2.78 6.51
CA GLU A 72 -9.44 -3.39 7.83
C GLU A 72 -10.92 -3.57 8.17
N THR A 73 -11.20 -4.63 8.94
CA THR A 73 -12.40 -4.80 9.75
C THR A 73 -12.01 -4.73 11.23
N GLY A 74 -12.99 -4.73 12.15
CA GLY A 74 -12.70 -4.67 13.58
C GLY A 74 -11.87 -5.83 14.14
N ASP A 75 -11.74 -6.92 13.39
CA ASP A 75 -11.05 -8.16 13.74
C ASP A 75 -9.92 -8.56 12.78
N ASN A 76 -9.79 -7.90 11.62
CA ASN A 76 -8.79 -8.24 10.61
C ASN A 76 -8.18 -6.96 10.01
N ILE A 77 -6.87 -6.78 10.22
CA ILE A 77 -6.11 -5.63 9.72
C ILE A 77 -5.68 -5.76 8.26
N HIS A 78 -5.87 -6.92 7.64
CA HIS A 78 -5.67 -7.15 6.19
C HIS A 78 -6.91 -7.84 5.61
N SER A 79 -8.06 -7.20 5.74
CA SER A 79 -9.29 -7.60 5.07
C SER A 79 -9.29 -7.23 3.58
N LEU A 80 -10.17 -7.87 2.81
CA LEU A 80 -10.50 -7.45 1.45
C LEU A 80 -11.05 -6.02 1.44
N VAL A 81 -10.58 -5.17 0.52
CA VAL A 81 -10.99 -3.76 0.45
C VAL A 81 -12.50 -3.65 0.22
N CYS A 82 -13.10 -4.55 -0.56
CA CYS A 82 -14.55 -4.57 -0.79
C CYS A 82 -15.40 -4.86 0.46
N LYS A 83 -14.81 -5.40 1.53
CA LYS A 83 -15.47 -5.73 2.81
C LYS A 83 -14.98 -4.85 3.97
N ALA A 84 -13.93 -4.08 3.75
CA ALA A 84 -13.30 -3.27 4.78
C ALA A 84 -14.21 -2.14 5.27
N THR A 85 -13.95 -1.68 6.49
CA THR A 85 -14.62 -0.51 7.06
C THR A 85 -14.00 0.80 6.57
N ASN A 86 -12.72 0.77 6.21
CA ASN A 86 -11.95 1.91 5.68
C ASN A 86 -11.89 1.95 4.14
N THR A 87 -12.70 1.16 3.43
CA THR A 87 -12.73 1.04 1.96
C THR A 87 -12.60 2.36 1.22
N ARG A 88 -13.38 3.37 1.62
CA ARG A 88 -13.37 4.68 0.96
C ARG A 88 -11.99 5.33 1.00
N ARG A 89 -11.33 5.31 2.17
CA ARG A 89 -10.00 5.91 2.36
C ARG A 89 -8.94 5.18 1.53
N ILE A 90 -8.97 3.86 1.54
CA ILE A 90 -8.06 3.02 0.76
C ILE A 90 -8.24 3.31 -0.74
N VAL A 91 -9.46 3.23 -1.27
CA VAL A 91 -9.76 3.44 -2.69
C VAL A 91 -9.38 4.86 -3.15
N GLU A 92 -9.75 5.89 -2.38
CA GLU A 92 -9.42 7.28 -2.72
C GLU A 92 -7.90 7.50 -2.76
N PHE A 93 -7.18 6.97 -1.77
CA PHE A 93 -5.73 7.13 -1.71
C PHE A 93 -5.00 6.32 -2.79
N VAL A 94 -5.39 5.05 -3.03
CA VAL A 94 -4.85 4.25 -4.12
C VAL A 94 -5.06 4.94 -5.47
N GLY A 95 -6.26 5.48 -5.72
CA GLY A 95 -6.54 6.26 -6.93
C GLY A 95 -5.64 7.51 -7.05
N ARG A 96 -5.38 8.21 -5.94
CA ARG A 96 -4.42 9.32 -5.89
C ARG A 96 -3.00 8.88 -6.21
N VAL A 97 -2.54 7.74 -5.70
CA VAL A 97 -1.20 7.24 -6.03
C VAL A 97 -1.10 6.93 -7.52
N LEU A 98 -2.10 6.23 -8.06
CA LEU A 98 -2.11 5.81 -9.46
C LEU A 98 -2.21 6.97 -10.47
N SER A 99 -2.81 8.10 -10.06
CA SER A 99 -2.80 9.32 -10.88
C SER A 99 -1.42 10.00 -10.96
N VAL A 100 -0.54 9.70 -10.00
CA VAL A 100 0.85 10.21 -9.97
C VAL A 100 1.82 9.21 -10.59
N LYS A 101 1.63 7.91 -10.34
CA LYS A 101 2.54 6.86 -10.81
C LYS A 101 1.81 5.55 -11.09
N ASN A 102 1.95 5.08 -12.33
CA ASN A 102 1.43 3.76 -12.72
C ASN A 102 2.37 2.65 -12.23
N VAL A 103 2.00 1.99 -11.14
CA VAL A 103 2.73 0.86 -10.54
C VAL A 103 1.78 -0.33 -10.32
N PRO A 104 2.28 -1.57 -10.29
CA PRO A 104 1.44 -2.72 -9.98
C PRO A 104 0.86 -2.66 -8.57
N LEU A 105 -0.37 -3.16 -8.43
CA LEU A 105 -1.04 -3.41 -7.15
C LEU A 105 -0.84 -4.89 -6.78
N ILE A 106 -0.51 -5.13 -5.52
CA ILE A 106 -0.44 -6.45 -4.89
C ILE A 106 -1.57 -6.48 -3.87
N LEU A 107 -2.47 -7.46 -4.00
CA LEU A 107 -3.60 -7.63 -3.10
C LEU A 107 -3.14 -8.45 -1.90
N GLU A 108 -3.25 -7.87 -0.71
CA GLU A 108 -2.80 -8.49 0.54
C GLU A 108 -3.95 -8.77 1.51
N GLY A 109 -5.19 -8.53 1.08
CA GLY A 109 -6.36 -8.92 1.84
C GLY A 109 -6.48 -10.43 1.95
N GLU A 110 -6.89 -10.92 3.12
CA GLU A 110 -7.14 -12.34 3.37
C GLU A 110 -8.44 -12.80 2.70
N TYR A 111 -8.37 -13.88 1.92
CA TYR A 111 -9.52 -14.52 1.26
C TYR A 111 -9.50 -16.04 1.50
N ALA A 112 -10.69 -16.60 1.71
CA ALA A 112 -10.87 -18.04 1.90
C ALA A 112 -11.11 -18.77 0.58
N THR A 113 -11.61 -18.06 -0.44
CA THR A 113 -12.00 -18.66 -1.73
C THR A 113 -11.54 -17.83 -2.92
N SER A 114 -11.40 -18.49 -4.08
CA SER A 114 -11.09 -17.80 -5.32
C SER A 114 -12.20 -16.86 -5.79
N ASP A 115 -13.45 -17.09 -5.37
CA ASP A 115 -14.56 -16.20 -5.71
C ASP A 115 -14.52 -14.89 -4.92
N GLU A 116 -14.04 -14.90 -3.68
CA GLU A 116 -13.77 -13.66 -2.93
C GLU A 116 -12.66 -12.85 -3.59
N LEU A 117 -11.58 -13.49 -4.01
CA LEU A 117 -10.51 -12.82 -4.75
C LEU A 117 -11.02 -12.21 -6.07
N LYS A 118 -11.89 -12.91 -6.81
CA LYS A 118 -12.53 -12.35 -8.01
C LYS A 118 -13.39 -11.12 -7.67
N GLN A 119 -14.18 -11.18 -6.60
CA GLN A 119 -15.01 -10.05 -6.17
C GLN A 119 -14.16 -8.83 -5.83
N GLU A 120 -13.05 -9.03 -5.11
CA GLU A 120 -12.08 -7.98 -4.79
C GLU A 120 -11.50 -7.33 -6.05
N ILE A 121 -11.05 -8.16 -7.01
CA ILE A 121 -10.50 -7.67 -8.29
C ILE A 121 -11.53 -6.85 -9.06
N GLU A 122 -12.77 -7.35 -9.21
CA GLU A 122 -13.81 -6.65 -9.95
C GLU A 122 -14.27 -5.37 -9.22
N PHE A 123 -14.29 -5.38 -7.88
CA PHE A 123 -14.50 -4.18 -7.08
C PHE A 123 -13.44 -3.12 -7.39
N LEU A 124 -12.15 -3.47 -7.27
CA LEU A 124 -11.06 -2.52 -7.48
C LEU A 124 -10.99 -2.00 -8.93
N LYS A 125 -11.23 -2.85 -9.93
CA LYS A 125 -11.35 -2.42 -11.33
C LYS A 125 -12.44 -1.36 -11.50
N ARG A 126 -13.62 -1.60 -10.93
CA ARG A 126 -14.73 -0.63 -11.02
C ARG A 126 -14.37 0.69 -10.34
N GLU A 127 -13.80 0.65 -9.14
CA GLU A 127 -13.53 1.87 -8.37
C GLU A 127 -12.34 2.68 -8.91
N LEU A 128 -11.31 2.01 -9.43
CA LEU A 128 -10.04 2.63 -9.83
C LEU A 128 -9.92 2.91 -11.33
N CYS A 129 -10.58 2.13 -12.20
CA CYS A 129 -10.49 2.30 -13.66
C CYS A 129 -11.64 3.11 -14.26
N SER A 130 -12.70 3.42 -13.50
CA SER A 130 -13.82 4.23 -13.98
C SER A 130 -13.63 5.74 -13.78
N ARG A 131 -12.41 6.19 -13.46
CA ARG A 131 -12.03 7.57 -13.19
C ARG A 131 -10.91 7.99 -14.13
#